data_AF-A0A6A7L6A6-F1
#
_entry.id   AF-A0A6A7L6A6-F1
#
_cell.length_a   1.000
_cell.length_b   1.000
_cell.length_c   1.000
_cell.angle_alpha   90.00
_cell.angle_beta   90.00
_cell.angle_gamma   90.00
#
_symmetry.space_group_name_H-M   'P 1'
#
loop_
_entity.id
_entity.type
_entity.pdbx_description
1 polymer ?
#
loop_
_entity_poly.entity_id
_entity_poly.type
_entity_poly.pdbx_seq_one_letter_code
_entity_poly.pdbx_strand_id
1 'polypeptide(L)'
;MPYRADVLLDSLSPAGCRLTTFVLTYPRFVHAELLTHRLFSRNSSSSRAIPVKKLIEQVAEEAVVPVWWGKNQPGMQAREELGLTEQEEARRIWLSARDQAVAAARRLVEIGGHKQIVNRMLEPWMWITVILSGTTYENFFALRCHGDAQPELRTLAEMMREAYAASTPEAVPAGTWHLPFMRDDDRRLPLDVQRKIAVARCARVSYLTHFGKRDIEKDVDLYERLLVDRHMSPFEHVAVASLEPIPDGNFVGWKQYRSLVESGQVALGAGAP
;
A
#
# COMPACT_ATOMS: atom_id res chain seq x y z
N MET A 1 1.44 12.47 9.48
CA MET A 1 0.98 11.08 9.61
C MET A 1 2.13 10.25 10.14
N PRO A 2 1.97 9.50 11.24
CA PRO A 2 2.97 8.55 11.68
C PRO A 2 2.94 7.27 10.81
N TYR A 3 3.93 6.40 11.01
CA TYR A 3 3.93 5.04 10.50
C TYR A 3 2.63 4.30 10.83
N ARG A 4 2.22 3.38 9.95
CA ARG A 4 1.05 2.51 10.14
C ARG A 4 1.29 1.15 9.51
N ALA A 5 0.86 0.10 10.21
CA ALA A 5 0.76 -1.25 9.68
C ALA A 5 -0.48 -1.93 10.26
N ASP A 6 -1.64 -1.70 9.64
CA ASP A 6 -2.91 -2.26 10.10
C ASP A 6 -3.28 -3.48 9.26
N VAL A 7 -3.62 -4.60 9.91
CA VAL A 7 -4.26 -5.74 9.24
C VAL A 7 -5.71 -5.37 8.95
N LEU A 8 -6.05 -5.28 7.66
CA LEU A 8 -7.38 -4.92 7.18
C LEU A 8 -8.32 -6.14 7.09
N LEU A 9 -7.79 -7.26 6.59
CA LEU A 9 -8.50 -8.53 6.52
C LEU A 9 -7.48 -9.66 6.57
N ASP A 10 -7.83 -10.72 7.27
CA ASP A 10 -6.97 -11.88 7.45
C ASP A 10 -7.79 -13.16 7.39
N SER A 11 -7.44 -14.05 6.48
CA SER A 11 -8.24 -15.24 6.18
C SER A 11 -7.35 -16.46 6.00
N LEU A 12 -7.84 -17.62 6.40
CA LEU A 12 -7.16 -18.91 6.27
C LEU A 12 -7.99 -19.82 5.35
N SER A 13 -7.41 -20.25 4.23
CA SER A 13 -8.06 -21.19 3.32
C SER A 13 -8.02 -22.62 3.88
N PRO A 14 -8.87 -23.54 3.39
CA PRO A 14 -8.83 -24.96 3.79
C PRO A 14 -7.50 -25.65 3.48
N ALA A 15 -6.73 -25.12 2.53
CA ALA A 15 -5.37 -25.56 2.22
C ALA A 15 -4.33 -25.20 3.31
N GLY A 16 -4.72 -24.47 4.36
CA GLY A 16 -3.82 -23.98 5.41
C GLY A 16 -3.02 -22.74 5.01
N CYS A 17 -3.37 -22.08 3.89
CA CYS A 17 -2.66 -20.89 3.43
C CYS A 17 -3.34 -19.62 3.94
N ARG A 18 -2.62 -18.84 4.76
CA ARG A 18 -3.07 -17.54 5.29
C ARG A 18 -2.92 -16.45 4.23
N LEU A 19 -3.99 -15.72 3.93
CA LEU A 19 -3.98 -14.52 3.10
C LEU A 19 -4.31 -13.32 3.98
N THR A 20 -3.36 -12.40 4.07
CA THR A 20 -3.52 -11.17 4.84
C THR A 20 -3.47 -9.96 3.92
N THR A 21 -4.31 -8.98 4.17
CA THR A 21 -4.30 -7.67 3.52
C THR A 21 -4.00 -6.60 4.55
N PHE A 22 -2.99 -5.77 4.27
CA PHE A 22 -2.55 -4.66 5.11
C PHE A 22 -2.91 -3.31 4.51
N VAL A 23 -3.10 -2.32 5.38
CA VAL A 23 -2.97 -0.89 5.06
C VAL A 23 -1.72 -0.35 5.74
N LEU A 24 -0.75 0.06 4.92
CA LEU A 24 0.56 0.51 5.36
C LEU A 24 0.71 2.02 5.14
N THR A 25 1.39 2.72 6.04
CA THR A 25 1.87 4.09 5.81
C THR A 25 3.30 4.22 6.30
N TYR A 26 4.18 4.74 5.44
CA TYR A 26 5.63 4.80 5.69
C TYR A 26 6.33 5.82 4.78
N PRO A 27 7.62 6.12 4.98
CA PRO A 27 8.38 7.03 4.12
C PRO A 27 8.40 6.60 2.66
N ARG A 28 8.08 7.53 1.75
CA ARG A 28 8.08 7.23 0.32
C ARG A 28 9.45 6.83 -0.21
N PHE A 29 10.53 7.37 0.35
CA PHE A 29 11.88 7.10 -0.16
C PHE A 29 12.32 5.64 0.00
N VAL A 30 11.75 4.87 0.93
CA VAL A 30 12.00 3.41 1.03
C VAL A 30 11.02 2.56 0.24
N HIS A 31 10.08 3.17 -0.50
CA HIS A 31 9.09 2.43 -1.28
C HIS A 31 9.74 1.50 -2.31
N ALA A 32 10.82 1.93 -2.98
CA ALA A 32 11.53 1.12 -3.96
C ALA A 32 12.07 -0.19 -3.38
N GLU A 33 12.49 -0.21 -2.12
CA GLU A 33 12.94 -1.43 -1.45
C GLU A 33 11.79 -2.38 -1.10
N LEU A 34 10.61 -1.86 -0.74
CA LEU A 34 9.44 -2.72 -0.59
C LEU A 34 9.08 -3.36 -1.94
N LEU A 35 9.23 -2.61 -3.04
CA LEU A 35 8.89 -3.08 -4.39
C LEU A 35 9.69 -4.30 -4.85
N THR A 36 10.89 -4.54 -4.29
CA THR A 36 11.72 -5.71 -4.63
C THR A 36 11.10 -7.05 -4.18
N HIS A 37 10.16 -7.03 -3.24
CA HIS A 37 9.43 -8.22 -2.80
C HIS A 37 8.27 -8.51 -3.76
N ARG A 38 8.50 -9.40 -4.71
CA ARG A 38 7.63 -9.60 -5.88
C ARG A 38 6.33 -10.36 -5.60
N LEU A 39 6.30 -11.20 -4.58
CA LEU A 39 5.13 -12.02 -4.21
C LEU A 39 4.01 -11.23 -3.50
N PHE A 40 4.14 -9.91 -3.40
CA PHE A 40 3.10 -9.05 -2.84
C PHE A 40 2.29 -8.37 -3.93
N SER A 41 0.97 -8.53 -3.85
CA SER A 41 0.00 -7.72 -4.58
C SER A 41 -0.14 -6.37 -3.90
N ARG A 42 -0.05 -5.27 -4.65
CA ARG A 42 0.07 -3.92 -4.07
C ARG A 42 -0.65 -2.86 -4.89
N ASN A 43 -1.31 -1.93 -4.18
CA ASN A 43 -1.70 -0.64 -4.71
C ASN A 43 -1.14 0.48 -3.82
N SER A 44 -0.54 1.51 -4.43
CA SER A 44 0.06 2.63 -3.71
C SER A 44 -0.57 3.98 -4.07
N SER A 45 -0.59 4.91 -3.12
CA SER A 45 -1.06 6.27 -3.38
C SER A 45 -0.12 6.98 -4.36
N SER A 46 -0.62 7.35 -5.53
CA SER A 46 0.16 8.02 -6.57
C SER A 46 0.26 9.52 -6.30
N SER A 47 1.50 10.04 -6.17
CA SER A 47 1.76 11.48 -6.08
C SER A 47 1.21 12.23 -7.30
N ARG A 48 1.17 11.60 -8.48
CA ARG A 48 0.61 12.19 -9.72
C ARG A 48 -0.90 12.39 -9.66
N ALA A 49 -1.61 11.63 -8.82
CA ALA A 49 -3.06 11.75 -8.69
C ALA A 49 -3.46 12.92 -7.77
N ILE A 50 -2.65 13.21 -6.76
CA ILE A 50 -2.97 14.17 -5.69
C ILE A 50 -2.68 15.62 -6.16
N PRO A 51 -3.58 16.58 -5.89
CA PRO A 51 -3.34 18.00 -6.17
C PRO A 51 -2.06 18.52 -5.50
N VAL A 52 -1.27 19.32 -6.22
CA VAL A 52 0.03 19.84 -5.72
C VAL A 52 -0.11 20.59 -4.41
N LYS A 53 -1.10 21.49 -4.32
CA LYS A 53 -1.36 22.28 -3.11
C LYS A 53 -1.51 21.41 -1.86
N LYS A 54 -2.26 20.31 -1.98
CA LYS A 54 -2.47 19.36 -0.88
C LYS A 54 -1.17 18.67 -0.45
N LEU A 55 -0.32 18.27 -1.39
CA LEU A 55 0.97 17.66 -1.06
C LEU A 55 1.96 18.66 -0.46
N ILE A 56 1.94 19.92 -0.90
CA ILE A 56 2.72 21.00 -0.29
C ILE A 56 2.32 21.18 1.17
N GLU A 57 1.01 21.26 1.46
CA GLU A 57 0.49 21.38 2.83
C GLU A 57 0.91 20.18 3.68
N GLN A 58 0.69 18.95 3.19
CA GLN A 58 1.08 17.73 3.90
C GLN A 58 2.59 17.67 4.21
N VAL A 59 3.45 18.05 3.26
CA VAL A 59 4.90 18.06 3.48
C VAL A 59 5.33 19.21 4.40
N ALA A 60 4.66 20.37 4.36
CA ALA A 60 4.97 21.49 5.23
C ALA A 60 4.58 21.22 6.70
N GLU A 61 3.48 20.50 6.93
CA GLU A 61 2.96 20.23 8.28
C GLU A 61 3.50 18.90 8.85
N GLU A 62 3.64 17.88 8.02
CA GLU A 62 3.90 16.50 8.45
C GLU A 62 4.99 15.81 7.62
N ALA A 63 6.11 16.49 7.40
CA ALA A 63 7.27 15.93 6.70
C ALA A 63 7.76 14.62 7.35
N VAL A 64 8.14 13.67 6.50
CA VAL A 64 8.98 12.55 6.96
C VAL A 64 10.33 13.10 7.44
N VAL A 65 10.78 12.60 8.59
CA VAL A 65 12.14 12.77 9.10
C VAL A 65 12.74 11.36 9.26
N PRO A 66 13.99 11.11 8.83
CA PRO A 66 14.67 9.84 9.06
C PRO A 66 14.59 9.40 10.52
N VAL A 67 14.38 8.11 10.73
CA VAL A 67 14.25 7.54 12.09
C VAL A 67 15.62 7.27 12.73
N TRP A 68 16.68 7.33 11.92
CA TRP A 68 18.03 6.96 12.31
C TRP A 68 19.08 7.75 11.52
N TRP A 69 19.96 8.47 12.22
CA TRP A 69 20.99 9.31 11.61
C TRP A 69 22.35 8.62 11.67
N GLY A 70 22.54 7.64 10.79
CA GLY A 70 23.75 6.84 10.72
C GLY A 70 25.01 7.65 10.40
N LYS A 71 26.07 7.39 11.14
CA LYS A 71 27.41 7.92 10.89
C LYS A 71 28.02 7.26 9.65
N ASN A 72 28.69 8.06 8.81
CA ASN A 72 29.35 7.53 7.61
C ASN A 72 30.45 6.50 7.96
N GLN A 73 30.50 5.41 7.19
CA GLN A 73 31.51 4.35 7.28
C GLN A 73 31.59 3.55 5.96
N PRO A 74 32.64 2.75 5.71
CA PRO A 74 32.68 1.85 4.57
C PRO A 74 31.53 0.83 4.59
N GLY A 75 31.00 0.52 3.39
CA GLY A 75 29.86 -0.38 3.21
C GLY A 75 28.53 0.36 2.98
N MET A 76 27.43 -0.38 2.87
CA MET A 76 26.10 0.19 2.63
C MET A 76 25.35 0.58 3.91
N GLN A 77 25.72 -0.01 5.05
CA GLN A 77 25.00 0.13 6.32
C GLN A 77 25.90 0.83 7.32
N ALA A 78 25.33 1.78 8.06
CA ALA A 78 26.01 2.36 9.19
C ALA A 78 25.73 1.56 10.48
N ARG A 79 26.68 1.55 11.41
CA ARG A 79 26.61 0.78 12.66
C ARG A 79 26.43 1.65 13.91
N GLU A 80 26.73 2.93 13.78
CA GLU A 80 26.64 3.92 14.84
C GLU A 80 25.81 5.12 14.35
N GLU A 81 25.13 5.79 15.27
CA GLU A 81 24.52 7.08 14.97
C GLU A 81 25.51 8.22 15.15
N LEU A 82 25.18 9.35 14.53
CA LEU A 82 25.73 10.64 14.90
C LEU A 82 25.50 10.93 16.41
N GLY A 83 26.36 11.76 17.00
CA GLY A 83 26.15 12.27 18.35
C GLY A 83 24.88 13.14 18.42
N LEU A 84 24.32 13.30 19.62
CA LEU A 84 23.02 13.98 19.79
C LEU A 84 22.98 15.38 19.15
N THR A 85 24.04 16.17 19.35
CA THR A 85 24.18 17.51 18.75
C THR A 85 24.18 17.44 17.21
N GLU A 86 24.89 16.49 16.62
CA GLU A 86 24.93 16.30 15.18
C GLU A 86 23.60 15.76 14.62
N GLN A 87 22.85 14.95 15.38
CA GLN A 87 21.51 14.50 14.98
C GLN A 87 20.51 15.66 14.93
N GLU A 88 20.55 16.55 15.93
CA GLU A 88 19.72 17.76 15.94
C GLU A 88 20.04 18.66 14.75
N GLU A 89 21.32 18.82 14.43
CA GLU A 89 21.77 19.53 13.23
C GLU A 89 21.30 18.83 11.94
N ALA A 90 21.50 17.52 11.82
CA ALA A 90 21.05 16.76 10.65
C ALA A 90 19.54 16.93 10.42
N ARG A 91 18.73 16.90 11.48
CA ARG A 91 17.29 17.16 11.42
C ARG A 91 16.97 18.58 10.95
N ARG A 92 17.71 19.59 11.45
CA ARG A 92 17.54 20.99 11.04
C ARG A 92 17.88 21.18 9.56
N ILE A 93 19.00 20.62 9.08
CA ILE A 93 19.40 20.66 7.67
C ILE A 93 18.34 19.99 6.80
N TRP A 94 17.85 18.81 7.20
CA TRP A 94 16.82 18.07 6.49
C TRP A 94 15.51 18.85 6.32
N LEU A 95 15.05 19.49 7.39
CA LEU A 95 13.83 20.31 7.35
C LEU A 95 14.03 21.65 6.61
N SER A 96 15.23 22.23 6.66
CA SER A 96 15.57 23.39 5.83
C SER A 96 15.54 23.04 4.33
N ALA A 97 16.08 21.88 3.95
CA ALA A 97 15.99 21.38 2.58
C ALA A 97 14.53 21.13 2.14
N ARG A 98 13.69 20.61 3.04
CA ARG A 98 12.24 20.47 2.84
C ARG A 98 11.60 21.81 2.53
N ASP A 99 11.89 22.85 3.33
CA ASP A 99 11.32 24.19 3.15
C ASP A 99 11.71 24.80 1.80
N GLN A 100 12.97 24.62 1.38
CA GLN A 100 13.46 25.04 0.08
C GLN A 100 12.75 24.30 -1.07
N ALA A 101 12.55 22.99 -0.94
CA ALA A 101 11.81 22.20 -1.92
C ALA A 101 10.34 22.62 -2.01
N VAL A 102 9.70 22.91 -0.87
CA VAL A 102 8.34 23.46 -0.81
C VAL A 102 8.26 24.82 -1.52
N ALA A 103 9.21 25.72 -1.25
CA ALA A 103 9.26 27.03 -1.92
C ALA A 103 9.47 26.89 -3.44
N ALA A 104 10.33 25.97 -3.88
CA ALA A 104 10.51 25.67 -5.29
C ALA A 104 9.25 25.07 -5.92
N ALA A 105 8.57 24.14 -5.24
CA ALA A 105 7.30 23.57 -5.70
C ALA A 105 6.22 24.65 -5.87
N ARG A 106 6.12 25.62 -4.94
CA ARG A 106 5.20 26.77 -5.06
C ARG A 106 5.50 27.62 -6.31
N ARG A 107 6.77 27.96 -6.54
CA ARG A 107 7.19 28.70 -7.76
C ARG A 107 6.88 27.93 -9.04
N LEU A 108 7.05 26.61 -9.04
CA LEU A 108 6.67 25.79 -10.19
C LEU A 108 5.16 25.81 -10.44
N VAL A 109 4.33 25.83 -9.39
CA VAL A 109 2.88 25.98 -9.54
C VAL A 109 2.52 27.34 -10.15
N GLU A 110 3.17 28.42 -9.72
CA GLU A 110 2.93 29.78 -10.22
C GLU A 110 3.16 29.91 -11.73
N ILE A 111 4.15 29.19 -12.28
CA ILE A 111 4.43 29.16 -13.72
C ILE A 111 3.63 28.08 -14.48
N GLY A 112 2.66 27.43 -13.84
CA GLY A 112 1.79 26.43 -14.47
C GLY A 112 2.34 25.00 -14.51
N GLY A 113 3.31 24.67 -13.66
CA GLY A 113 3.90 23.33 -13.58
C GLY A 113 2.89 22.24 -13.23
N HIS A 114 2.85 21.18 -14.03
CA HIS A 114 1.90 20.08 -13.80
C HIS A 114 2.30 19.19 -12.62
N LYS A 115 1.30 18.70 -11.87
CA LYS A 115 1.47 17.87 -10.66
C LYS A 115 2.35 16.65 -10.83
N GLN A 116 2.42 16.08 -12.04
CA GLN A 116 3.26 14.91 -12.31
C GLN A 116 4.76 15.16 -12.14
N ILE A 117 5.20 16.42 -12.28
CA ILE A 117 6.58 16.85 -12.11
C ILE A 117 6.75 17.54 -10.76
N VAL A 118 5.90 18.52 -10.46
CA VAL A 118 6.05 19.34 -9.23
C VAL A 118 6.04 18.48 -7.97
N ASN A 119 5.15 17.48 -7.90
CA ASN A 119 5.06 16.61 -6.74
C ASN A 119 6.31 15.73 -6.54
N ARG A 120 7.12 15.51 -7.58
CA ARG A 120 8.37 14.71 -7.48
C ARG A 120 9.41 15.37 -6.59
N MET A 121 9.46 16.71 -6.59
CA MET A 121 10.38 17.47 -5.74
C MET A 121 10.11 17.27 -4.25
N LEU A 122 8.90 16.86 -3.89
CA LEU A 122 8.45 16.71 -2.51
C LEU A 122 8.61 15.27 -2.00
N GLU A 123 8.83 14.29 -2.90
CA GLU A 123 8.85 12.86 -2.57
C GLU A 123 9.81 12.45 -1.43
N PRO A 124 10.99 13.09 -1.24
CA PRO A 124 11.86 12.79 -0.10
C PRO A 124 11.21 13.01 1.28
N TRP A 125 10.21 13.88 1.38
CA TRP A 125 9.54 14.21 2.65
C TRP A 125 8.11 13.68 2.73
N MET A 126 7.67 12.91 1.73
CA MET A 126 6.31 12.40 1.66
C MET A 126 6.17 11.06 2.38
N TRP A 127 5.07 10.93 3.12
CA TRP A 127 4.51 9.63 3.48
C TRP A 127 3.81 9.02 2.26
N ILE A 128 3.84 7.70 2.13
CA ILE A 128 3.06 6.94 1.15
C ILE A 128 2.12 5.98 1.87
N THR A 129 0.89 5.84 1.37
CA THR A 129 -0.04 4.78 1.80
C THR A 129 -0.03 3.66 0.76
N VAL A 130 0.01 2.41 1.23
CA VAL A 130 0.05 1.21 0.39
C VAL A 130 -0.93 0.17 0.94
N ILE A 131 -1.75 -0.39 0.06
CA ILE A 131 -2.51 -1.61 0.34
C ILE A 131 -1.64 -2.77 -0.15
N LEU A 132 -1.42 -3.77 0.70
CA LEU A 132 -0.54 -4.89 0.42
C LEU A 132 -1.20 -6.20 0.82
N SER A 133 -1.32 -7.15 -0.11
CA SER A 133 -1.83 -8.49 0.16
C SER A 133 -0.79 -9.54 -0.21
N GLY A 134 -0.75 -10.62 0.57
CA GLY A 134 0.20 -11.72 0.35
C GLY A 134 -0.17 -12.98 1.13
N THR A 135 0.44 -14.10 0.73
CA THR A 135 0.32 -15.39 1.43
C THR A 135 1.62 -15.88 2.04
N THR A 136 2.72 -15.17 1.78
CA THR A 136 4.07 -15.49 2.25
C THR A 136 4.75 -14.22 2.75
N TYR A 137 5.00 -14.12 4.05
CA TYR A 137 5.61 -12.95 4.68
C TYR A 137 6.96 -13.26 5.34
N GLU A 138 7.29 -14.54 5.50
CA GLU A 138 8.42 -15.04 6.26
C GLU A 138 9.74 -14.50 5.71
N ASN A 139 9.92 -14.58 4.38
CA ASN A 139 11.11 -14.03 3.72
C ASN A 139 11.20 -12.49 3.85
N PHE A 140 10.07 -11.79 3.77
CA PHE A 140 10.05 -10.34 3.96
C PHE A 140 10.49 -9.97 5.38
N PHE A 141 9.93 -10.64 6.40
CA PHE A 141 10.30 -10.41 7.79
C PHE A 141 11.75 -10.80 8.07
N ALA A 142 12.24 -11.93 7.54
CA ALA A 142 13.62 -12.36 7.70
C ALA A 142 14.62 -11.32 7.15
N LEU A 143 14.33 -10.75 5.98
CA LEU A 143 15.22 -9.78 5.33
C LEU A 143 15.09 -8.37 5.91
N ARG A 144 13.88 -7.97 6.33
CA ARG A 144 13.58 -6.57 6.65
C ARG A 144 13.45 -6.30 8.15
N CYS A 145 13.15 -7.30 8.99
CA CYS A 145 13.31 -7.20 10.45
C CYS A 145 14.77 -7.55 10.85
N HIS A 146 15.74 -6.97 10.15
CA HIS A 146 17.16 -7.28 10.30
C HIS A 146 17.98 -6.01 10.52
N GLY A 147 19.08 -6.11 11.27
CA GLY A 147 19.95 -4.98 11.60
C GLY A 147 20.53 -4.25 10.38
N ASP A 148 20.76 -4.97 9.28
CA ASP A 148 21.30 -4.45 8.02
C ASP A 148 20.23 -3.90 7.05
N ALA A 149 18.94 -3.98 7.40
CA ALA A 149 17.90 -3.34 6.60
C ALA A 149 17.89 -1.83 6.85
N GLN A 150 17.52 -1.04 5.82
CA GLN A 150 17.36 0.40 6.01
C GLN A 150 16.38 0.66 7.19
N PRO A 151 16.76 1.49 8.19
CA PRO A 151 16.00 1.64 9.43
C PRO A 151 14.52 2.00 9.23
N GLU A 152 14.19 2.83 8.25
CA GLU A 152 12.81 3.20 7.96
C GLU A 152 11.96 2.02 7.48
N LEU A 153 12.53 1.13 6.66
CA LEU A 153 11.86 -0.07 6.18
C LEU A 153 11.81 -1.14 7.27
N ARG A 154 12.86 -1.25 8.08
CA ARG A 154 12.89 -2.13 9.25
C ARG A 154 11.76 -1.80 10.23
N THR A 155 11.61 -0.52 10.56
CA THR A 155 10.52 -0.03 11.43
C THR A 155 9.16 -0.48 10.91
N LEU A 156 8.89 -0.31 9.61
CA LEU A 156 7.65 -0.79 8.99
C LEU A 156 7.52 -2.31 9.08
N ALA A 157 8.58 -3.06 8.76
CA ALA A 157 8.55 -4.52 8.73
C ALA A 157 8.31 -5.13 10.12
N GLU A 158 8.90 -4.54 11.16
CA GLU A 158 8.69 -4.94 12.55
C GLU A 158 7.24 -4.68 12.98
N MET A 159 6.70 -3.49 12.69
CA MET A 159 5.28 -3.19 12.93
C MET A 159 4.34 -4.15 12.18
N MET A 160 4.66 -4.47 10.92
CA MET A 160 3.90 -5.46 10.15
C MET A 160 3.96 -6.86 10.78
N ARG A 161 5.14 -7.28 11.25
CA ARG A 161 5.32 -8.59 11.90
C ARG A 161 4.53 -8.68 13.20
N GLU A 162 4.54 -7.63 14.01
CA GLU A 162 3.77 -7.54 15.24
C GLU A 162 2.26 -7.60 14.96
N ALA A 163 1.77 -6.79 14.02
CA ALA A 163 0.36 -6.79 13.63
C ALA A 163 -0.07 -8.15 13.04
N TYR A 164 0.78 -8.78 12.22
CA TYR A 164 0.55 -10.12 11.67
C TYR A 164 0.49 -11.20 12.77
N ALA A 165 1.39 -11.14 13.75
CA ALA A 165 1.42 -12.10 14.86
C ALA A 165 0.24 -11.91 15.82
N ALA A 166 -0.20 -10.67 16.04
CA ALA A 166 -1.35 -10.34 16.89
C ALA A 166 -2.69 -10.69 16.24
N SER A 167 -2.77 -10.70 14.91
CA SER A 167 -3.99 -11.04 14.18
C SER A 167 -4.19 -12.57 14.09
N THR A 168 -5.42 -13.02 14.35
CA THR A 168 -5.84 -14.41 14.16
C THR A 168 -6.67 -14.51 12.87
N PRO A 169 -6.24 -15.29 11.87
CA PRO A 169 -6.95 -15.37 10.59
C PRO A 169 -8.29 -16.10 10.76
N GLU A 170 -9.31 -15.61 10.05
CA GLU A 170 -10.61 -16.29 9.99
C GLU A 170 -10.53 -17.48 9.04
N ALA A 171 -10.79 -18.69 9.55
CA ALA A 171 -10.87 -19.88 8.72
C ALA A 171 -12.14 -19.85 7.86
N VAL A 172 -11.97 -19.93 6.54
CA VAL A 172 -13.08 -19.86 5.59
C VAL A 172 -13.19 -21.13 4.73
N PRO A 173 -14.40 -21.61 4.40
CA PRO A 173 -14.58 -22.73 3.48
C PRO A 173 -14.08 -22.43 2.07
N ALA A 174 -13.77 -23.48 1.30
CA ALA A 174 -13.46 -23.34 -0.12
C ALA A 174 -14.62 -22.68 -0.87
N GLY A 175 -14.29 -21.83 -1.85
CA GLY A 175 -15.29 -21.01 -2.56
C GLY A 175 -15.69 -19.72 -1.84
N THR A 176 -15.27 -19.51 -0.59
CA THR A 176 -15.47 -18.25 0.14
C THR A 176 -14.42 -17.21 -0.27
N TRP A 177 -14.80 -15.93 -0.26
CA TRP A 177 -13.96 -14.84 -0.78
C TRP A 177 -13.27 -14.03 0.32
N HIS A 178 -11.98 -13.75 0.10
CA HIS A 178 -11.23 -12.70 0.78
C HIS A 178 -11.53 -11.36 0.09
N LEU A 179 -12.35 -10.54 0.75
CA LEU A 179 -12.85 -9.25 0.23
C LEU A 179 -12.43 -8.10 1.16
N PRO A 180 -11.31 -7.41 0.88
CA PRO A 180 -10.86 -6.29 1.71
C PRO A 180 -11.86 -5.12 1.72
N PHE A 181 -11.82 -4.31 2.78
CA PHE A 181 -12.67 -3.12 2.98
C PHE A 181 -14.19 -3.36 3.06
N MET A 182 -14.64 -4.59 3.30
CA MET A 182 -16.06 -4.89 3.49
C MET A 182 -16.54 -4.51 4.90
N ARG A 183 -17.78 -4.02 4.99
CA ARG A 183 -18.54 -3.83 6.24
C ARG A 183 -19.76 -4.76 6.23
N ASP A 184 -20.42 -4.90 7.37
CA ASP A 184 -21.58 -5.80 7.54
C ASP A 184 -22.71 -5.52 6.54
N ASP A 185 -23.03 -4.25 6.26
CA ASP A 185 -24.05 -3.91 5.26
C ASP A 185 -23.63 -4.28 3.83
N ASP A 186 -22.32 -4.21 3.51
CA ASP A 186 -21.83 -4.62 2.19
C ASP A 186 -21.98 -6.14 1.99
N ARG A 187 -21.88 -6.93 3.07
CA ARG A 187 -22.00 -8.40 3.04
C ARG A 187 -23.40 -8.87 2.66
N ARG A 188 -24.41 -7.99 2.75
CA ARG A 188 -25.80 -8.27 2.34
C ARG A 188 -26.04 -8.08 0.84
N LEU A 189 -25.10 -7.47 0.12
CA LEU A 189 -25.20 -7.26 -1.32
C LEU A 189 -24.97 -8.57 -2.09
N PRO A 190 -25.43 -8.68 -3.35
CA PRO A 190 -25.05 -9.78 -4.22
C PRO A 190 -23.52 -9.92 -4.36
N LEU A 191 -23.02 -11.16 -4.40
CA LEU A 191 -21.58 -11.45 -4.36
C LEU A 191 -20.79 -10.81 -5.53
N ASP A 192 -21.41 -10.68 -6.70
CA ASP A 192 -20.82 -9.94 -7.82
C ASP A 192 -20.58 -8.47 -7.45
N VAL A 193 -21.55 -7.79 -6.84
CA VAL A 193 -21.40 -6.42 -6.36
C VAL A 193 -20.33 -6.34 -5.27
N GLN A 194 -20.32 -7.27 -4.32
CA GLN A 194 -19.31 -7.32 -3.26
C GLN A 194 -17.87 -7.37 -3.83
N ARG A 195 -17.64 -8.19 -4.86
CA ARG A 195 -16.32 -8.26 -5.53
C ARG A 195 -15.97 -6.94 -6.20
N LYS A 196 -16.91 -6.32 -6.93
CA LYS A 196 -16.68 -5.04 -7.62
C LYS A 196 -16.30 -3.93 -6.64
N ILE A 197 -17.05 -3.78 -5.54
CA ILE A 197 -16.77 -2.74 -4.56
C ILE A 197 -15.45 -2.99 -3.80
N ALA A 198 -15.11 -4.25 -3.51
CA ALA A 198 -13.83 -4.59 -2.89
C ALA A 198 -12.65 -4.17 -3.78
N VAL A 199 -12.69 -4.52 -5.08
CA VAL A 199 -11.68 -4.09 -6.07
C VAL A 199 -11.59 -2.57 -6.17
N ALA A 200 -12.73 -1.89 -6.31
CA ALA A 200 -12.77 -0.43 -6.42
C ALA A 200 -12.20 0.26 -5.17
N ARG A 201 -12.47 -0.29 -3.98
CA ARG A 201 -11.92 0.21 -2.72
C ARG A 201 -10.42 -0.09 -2.65
N CYS A 202 -9.93 -1.25 -3.06
CA CYS A 202 -8.48 -1.51 -3.15
C CYS A 202 -7.76 -0.51 -4.10
N ALA A 203 -8.43 -0.04 -5.14
CA ALA A 203 -7.88 0.97 -6.05
C ALA A 203 -7.76 2.38 -5.42
N ARG A 204 -8.59 2.70 -4.42
CA ARG A 204 -8.65 4.04 -3.79
C ARG A 204 -7.68 4.17 -2.62
N VAL A 205 -6.37 4.03 -2.86
CA VAL A 205 -5.31 3.99 -1.82
C VAL A 205 -5.19 5.26 -0.91
N SER A 206 -6.10 6.22 -1.00
CA SER A 206 -6.13 7.36 -0.08
C SER A 206 -7.02 7.04 1.13
N TYR A 207 -6.42 6.97 2.31
CA TYR A 207 -7.11 6.65 3.58
C TYR A 207 -8.32 7.57 3.85
N LEU A 208 -8.22 8.86 3.47
CA LEU A 208 -9.29 9.86 3.62
C LEU A 208 -10.57 9.52 2.80
N THR A 209 -10.49 8.67 1.78
CA THR A 209 -11.66 8.25 1.00
C THR A 209 -12.29 6.93 1.47
N HIS A 210 -11.63 6.14 2.32
CA HIS A 210 -12.20 4.87 2.81
C HIS A 210 -13.18 5.04 3.96
N PHE A 211 -13.00 6.09 4.75
CA PHE A 211 -13.86 6.45 5.89
C PHE A 211 -14.82 7.62 5.60
N GLY A 212 -14.78 8.18 4.38
CA GLY A 212 -15.74 9.16 3.88
C GLY A 212 -17.07 8.53 3.42
N LYS A 213 -17.87 9.28 2.66
CA LYS A 213 -19.17 8.82 2.14
C LYS A 213 -18.97 7.63 1.19
N ARG A 214 -19.36 6.44 1.64
CA ARG A 214 -19.42 5.23 0.81
C ARG A 214 -20.61 5.31 -0.13
N ASP A 215 -20.34 5.03 -1.38
CA ASP A 215 -21.28 5.20 -2.48
C ASP A 215 -21.08 3.99 -3.40
N ILE A 216 -21.98 3.01 -3.26
CA ILE A 216 -21.87 1.70 -3.92
C ILE A 216 -21.86 1.88 -5.44
N GLU A 217 -22.68 2.79 -5.96
CA GLU A 217 -22.74 3.10 -7.39
C GLU A 217 -21.38 3.61 -7.88
N LYS A 218 -20.76 4.57 -7.18
CA LYS A 218 -19.42 5.06 -7.54
C LYS A 218 -18.32 4.01 -7.40
N ASP A 219 -18.47 3.06 -6.48
CA ASP A 219 -17.54 1.93 -6.36
C ASP A 219 -17.68 1.01 -7.58
N VAL A 220 -18.90 0.69 -8.00
CA VAL A 220 -19.16 -0.09 -9.22
C VAL A 220 -18.68 0.64 -10.47
N ASP A 221 -18.95 1.94 -10.62
CA ASP A 221 -18.47 2.74 -11.76
C ASP A 221 -16.94 2.81 -11.83
N LEU A 222 -16.27 2.85 -10.67
CA LEU A 222 -14.83 2.79 -10.63
C LEU A 222 -14.32 1.41 -11.06
N TYR A 223 -14.96 0.34 -10.59
CA TYR A 223 -14.64 -1.03 -11.02
C TYR A 223 -14.73 -1.19 -12.55
N GLU A 224 -15.84 -0.76 -13.16
CA GLU A 224 -16.03 -0.93 -14.61
C GLU A 224 -14.97 -0.15 -15.40
N ARG A 225 -14.62 1.07 -14.98
CA ARG A 225 -13.53 1.83 -15.61
C ARG A 225 -12.18 1.13 -15.47
N LEU A 226 -11.85 0.61 -14.28
CA LEU A 226 -10.60 -0.12 -14.06
C LEU A 226 -10.51 -1.36 -14.97
N LEU A 227 -11.64 -2.04 -15.17
CA LEU A 227 -11.73 -3.20 -16.05
C LEU A 227 -11.50 -2.83 -17.52
N VAL A 228 -12.18 -1.78 -18.00
CA VAL A 228 -12.03 -1.26 -19.37
C VAL A 228 -10.59 -0.80 -19.64
N ASP A 229 -10.00 -0.06 -18.70
CA ASP A 229 -8.63 0.43 -18.80
C ASP A 229 -7.57 -0.67 -18.57
N ARG A 230 -8.01 -1.90 -18.26
CA ARG A 230 -7.16 -3.04 -17.87
C ARG A 230 -6.18 -2.68 -16.74
N HIS A 231 -6.64 -1.83 -15.81
CA HIS A 231 -5.90 -1.52 -14.60
C HIS A 231 -6.13 -2.64 -13.57
N MET A 232 -5.39 -3.74 -13.75
CA MET A 232 -5.68 -5.01 -13.08
C MET A 232 -5.09 -5.17 -11.66
N SER A 233 -4.19 -4.29 -11.21
CA SER A 233 -3.57 -4.44 -9.88
C SER A 233 -4.57 -4.45 -8.70
N PRO A 234 -5.69 -3.67 -8.69
CA PRO A 234 -6.69 -3.77 -7.63
C PRO A 234 -7.42 -5.12 -7.57
N PHE A 235 -7.47 -5.85 -8.69
CA PHE A 235 -8.10 -7.17 -8.77
C PHE A 235 -7.25 -8.26 -8.12
N GLU A 236 -5.97 -8.02 -7.86
CA GLU A 236 -5.06 -8.98 -7.22
C GLU A 236 -5.30 -9.11 -5.71
N HIS A 237 -5.94 -8.11 -5.08
CA HIS A 237 -6.23 -8.11 -3.64
C HIS A 237 -7.46 -8.95 -3.27
N VAL A 238 -8.32 -9.24 -4.24
CA VAL A 238 -9.54 -10.03 -4.06
C VAL A 238 -9.25 -11.46 -4.51
N ALA A 239 -9.61 -12.45 -3.69
CA ALA A 239 -9.34 -13.85 -4.01
C ALA A 239 -10.38 -14.79 -3.40
N VAL A 240 -10.51 -15.99 -3.98
CA VAL A 240 -11.38 -17.06 -3.49
C VAL A 240 -10.56 -18.22 -2.92
N ALA A 241 -10.98 -18.77 -1.78
CA ALA A 241 -10.27 -19.83 -1.08
C ALA A 241 -10.29 -21.14 -1.89
N SER A 242 -9.13 -21.80 -1.97
CA SER A 242 -8.94 -23.11 -2.61
C SER A 242 -8.81 -24.23 -1.58
N LEU A 243 -9.19 -25.45 -1.95
CA LEU A 243 -8.95 -26.66 -1.14
C LEU A 243 -7.48 -27.08 -1.14
N GLU A 244 -6.76 -26.78 -2.23
CA GLU A 244 -5.37 -27.18 -2.43
C GLU A 244 -4.46 -25.95 -2.41
N PRO A 245 -3.20 -26.08 -1.92
CA PRO A 245 -2.21 -25.00 -1.86
C PRO A 245 -1.58 -24.74 -3.24
N ILE A 246 -2.42 -24.57 -4.27
CA ILE A 246 -1.98 -24.28 -5.64
C ILE A 246 -1.64 -22.79 -5.74
N PRO A 247 -0.50 -22.42 -6.37
CA PRO A 247 -0.19 -21.03 -6.69
C PRO A 247 -1.13 -20.45 -7.76
N ASP A 248 -1.59 -19.22 -7.56
CA ASP A 248 -2.26 -18.40 -8.57
C ASP A 248 -1.81 -16.93 -8.44
N GLY A 249 -1.09 -16.46 -9.46
CA GLY A 249 -0.39 -15.18 -9.42
C GLY A 249 0.56 -15.08 -8.24
N ASN A 250 0.29 -14.13 -7.33
CA ASN A 250 1.12 -13.88 -6.15
C ASN A 250 0.74 -14.71 -4.92
N PHE A 251 -0.36 -15.48 -4.98
CA PHE A 251 -0.92 -16.19 -3.82
C PHE A 251 -0.78 -17.70 -3.95
N VAL A 252 -0.80 -18.39 -2.81
CA VAL A 252 -0.84 -19.86 -2.71
C VAL A 252 -2.07 -20.27 -1.92
N GLY A 253 -2.84 -21.25 -2.41
CA GLY A 253 -4.07 -21.71 -1.73
C GLY A 253 -5.26 -20.76 -1.88
N TRP A 254 -5.15 -19.81 -2.81
CA TRP A 254 -6.15 -18.79 -3.14
C TRP A 254 -6.11 -18.53 -4.64
N LYS A 255 -7.27 -18.36 -5.25
CA LYS A 255 -7.38 -17.96 -6.66
C LYS A 255 -7.71 -16.48 -6.75
N GLN A 256 -6.78 -15.70 -7.30
CA GLN A 256 -6.91 -14.26 -7.46
C GLN A 256 -8.04 -13.90 -8.44
N TYR A 257 -8.77 -12.85 -8.11
CA TYR A 257 -9.87 -12.38 -8.95
C TYR A 257 -9.38 -11.88 -10.30
N ARG A 258 -8.16 -11.31 -10.36
CA ARG A 258 -7.48 -10.98 -11.60
C ARG A 258 -7.42 -12.17 -12.57
N SER A 259 -6.93 -13.32 -12.10
CA SER A 259 -6.80 -14.56 -12.89
C SER A 259 -8.16 -15.02 -13.44
N LEU A 260 -9.21 -14.94 -12.60
CA LEU A 260 -10.58 -15.27 -12.99
C LEU A 260 -11.16 -14.33 -14.06
N VAL A 261 -10.88 -13.03 -13.97
CA VAL A 261 -11.34 -12.03 -14.94
C VAL A 261 -10.59 -12.18 -16.27
N GLU A 262 -9.26 -12.33 -16.23
CA GLU A 262 -8.43 -12.48 -17.44
C GLU A 262 -8.70 -13.79 -18.19
N SER A 263 -9.08 -14.86 -17.48
CA SER A 263 -9.46 -16.16 -18.07
C SER A 263 -10.91 -16.24 -18.55
N GLY A 264 -11.73 -15.20 -18.36
CA GLY A 264 -13.15 -15.20 -18.73
C GLY A 264 -14.04 -16.10 -17.87
N GLN A 265 -13.54 -16.59 -16.74
CA GLN A 265 -14.29 -17.46 -15.81
C GLN A 265 -15.27 -16.68 -14.93
N VAL A 266 -15.23 -15.35 -14.99
CA VAL A 266 -16.25 -14.46 -14.42
C VAL A 266 -16.77 -13.62 -15.57
N ALA A 267 -18.09 -13.64 -15.77
CA ALA A 267 -18.74 -12.89 -16.83
C ALA A 267 -18.35 -11.40 -16.74
N LEU A 268 -17.71 -10.89 -17.80
CA LEU A 268 -17.56 -9.47 -18.03
C LEU A 268 -18.99 -8.92 -18.17
N GLY A 269 -19.32 -7.86 -17.43
CA GLY A 269 -20.59 -7.17 -17.64
C GLY A 269 -20.72 -6.85 -19.12
N ALA A 270 -21.84 -7.22 -19.73
CA ALA A 270 -22.10 -6.97 -21.14
C ALA A 270 -21.96 -5.46 -21.40
N GLY A 271 -20.88 -5.06 -22.06
CA GLY A 271 -20.59 -3.63 -22.24
C GLY A 271 -19.15 -3.29 -22.59
N ALA A 272 -18.61 -3.86 -23.67
CA ALA A 272 -17.63 -3.18 -24.51
C ALA A 272 -17.67 -3.80 -25.92
N PRO A 273 -17.63 -3.00 -27.00
CA PRO A 273 -17.60 -3.48 -28.38
C PRO A 273 -16.32 -4.26 -28.71
#